data_AF-A0A255TJA5-F1
#
_entry.id   AF-A0A255TJA5-F1
#
_cell.length_a   1.000
_cell.length_b   1.000
_cell.length_c   1.000
_cell.angle_alpha   90.00
_cell.angle_beta   90.00
_cell.angle_gamma   90.00
#
_symmetry.space_group_name_H-M   'P 1'
#
loop_
_entity.id
_entity.type
_entity.pdbx_description
1 polymer ?
#
loop_
_entity_poly.entity_id
_entity_poly.type
_entity_poly.pdbx_seq_one_letter_code
_entity_poly.pdbx_strand_id
1 'polypeptide(L)'
;MIMDYQEKKAKILSLNTRIEQHMTCLESREYIAKLTAEMVYPRQEFKRKADDLTSQITINWCLVNYAKLSGDKQELVWRWKNELSAHITHVAKMKLKKNDSLEARIKALNEVWVDESEIGKDPETVNMTIYFKFVEERISTNNEVYGQVITNLINEVPNMVYIMAQGDLNTINAYITKL
;
A
#
# COMPACT_ATOMS: atom_id res chain seq x y z
N MET A 1 -15.20 -53.45 34.69
CA MET A 1 -13.87 -52.86 34.47
C MET A 1 -13.94 -51.39 34.80
N ILE A 2 -13.46 -51.02 35.99
CA ILE A 2 -13.44 -49.64 36.46
C ILE A 2 -12.18 -49.02 35.86
N MET A 3 -12.33 -48.12 34.87
CA MET A 3 -11.22 -47.27 34.43
C MET A 3 -10.61 -46.61 35.68
N ASP A 4 -9.31 -46.82 35.89
CA ASP A 4 -8.58 -46.33 37.05
C ASP A 4 -8.73 -44.81 37.13
N TYR A 5 -8.97 -44.31 38.35
CA TYR A 5 -9.19 -42.89 38.61
C TYR A 5 -8.02 -42.02 38.10
N GLN A 6 -6.80 -42.58 38.13
CA GLN A 6 -5.60 -41.92 37.60
C GLN A 6 -5.61 -41.80 36.07
N GLU A 7 -6.10 -42.81 35.34
CA GLU A 7 -6.25 -42.74 33.88
C GLU A 7 -7.30 -41.71 33.45
N LYS A 8 -8.41 -41.60 34.18
CA LYS A 8 -9.43 -40.57 33.92
C LYS A 8 -8.88 -39.16 34.15
N LYS A 9 -8.12 -38.97 35.23
CA LYS A 9 -7.48 -37.68 35.55
C LYS A 9 -6.44 -37.28 34.50
N ALA A 10 -5.62 -38.22 34.04
CA ALA A 10 -4.63 -37.98 32.98
C ALA A 10 -5.29 -37.64 31.62
N LYS A 11 -6.39 -38.32 31.26
CA LYS A 11 -7.16 -38.00 30.05
C LYS A 11 -7.78 -36.60 30.11
N ILE A 12 -8.42 -36.24 31.23
CA ILE A 12 -8.99 -34.90 31.44
C ILE A 12 -7.90 -33.82 31.37
N LEU A 13 -6.75 -34.06 32.00
CA LEU A 13 -5.62 -33.13 31.94
C LEU A 13 -5.11 -32.97 30.50
N SER A 14 -4.95 -34.05 29.74
CA SER A 14 -4.51 -33.99 28.34
C SER A 14 -5.54 -33.29 27.42
N LEU A 15 -6.84 -33.44 27.71
CA LEU A 15 -7.92 -32.74 27.01
C LEU A 15 -7.91 -31.25 27.33
N ASN A 16 -7.73 -30.87 28.60
CA ASN A 16 -7.61 -29.47 29.01
C ASN A 16 -6.36 -28.81 28.43
N THR A 17 -5.21 -29.49 28.40
CA THR A 17 -3.99 -28.97 27.75
C THR A 17 -4.16 -28.82 26.23
N ARG A 18 -4.86 -29.74 25.56
CA ARG A 18 -5.19 -29.61 24.13
C ARG A 18 -6.20 -28.50 23.85
N ILE A 19 -7.15 -28.26 24.77
CA ILE A 19 -8.11 -27.16 24.70
C ILE A 19 -7.42 -25.81 24.94
N GLU A 20 -6.53 -25.70 25.92
CA GLU A 20 -5.72 -24.49 26.17
C GLU A 20 -4.76 -24.16 25.00
N GLN A 21 -4.18 -25.19 24.36
CA GLN A 21 -3.35 -25.02 23.16
C GLN A 21 -4.15 -24.67 21.90
N HIS A 22 -5.43 -25.07 21.79
CA HIS A 22 -6.30 -24.70 20.65
C HIS A 22 -7.03 -23.37 20.86
N MET A 23 -7.41 -23.03 22.11
CA MET A 23 -8.02 -21.74 22.49
C MET A 23 -7.08 -20.56 22.21
N THR A 24 -5.77 -20.75 22.42
CA THR A 24 -4.76 -19.72 22.16
C THR A 24 -4.50 -19.44 20.68
N CYS A 25 -4.85 -20.35 19.76
CA CYS A 25 -4.64 -20.16 18.31
C CYS A 25 -5.79 -19.39 17.63
N LEU A 26 -7.03 -19.57 18.09
CA LEU A 26 -8.18 -18.80 17.61
C LEU A 26 -8.18 -17.38 18.18
N GLU A 27 -7.91 -17.23 19.48
CA GLU A 27 -7.81 -15.92 20.12
C GLU A 27 -6.61 -15.12 19.61
N SER A 28 -5.47 -15.76 19.31
CA SER A 28 -4.33 -15.09 18.66
C SER A 28 -4.62 -14.71 17.21
N ARG A 29 -5.40 -15.51 16.46
CA ARG A 29 -5.85 -15.12 15.11
C ARG A 29 -6.87 -14.00 15.14
N GLU A 30 -7.80 -13.99 16.10
CA GLU A 30 -8.74 -12.89 16.30
C GLU A 30 -8.05 -11.63 16.85
N TYR A 31 -7.02 -11.79 17.67
CA TYR A 31 -6.20 -10.69 18.17
C TYR A 31 -5.26 -10.12 17.11
N ILE A 32 -4.61 -10.96 16.29
CA ILE A 32 -3.87 -10.54 15.09
C ILE A 32 -4.83 -9.91 14.09
N ALA A 33 -6.01 -10.50 13.87
CA ALA A 33 -7.05 -9.92 13.03
C ALA A 33 -7.52 -8.56 13.57
N LYS A 34 -7.72 -8.40 14.89
CA LYS A 34 -8.01 -7.11 15.55
C LYS A 34 -6.87 -6.11 15.43
N LEU A 35 -5.61 -6.53 15.63
CA LEU A 35 -4.41 -5.71 15.45
C LEU A 35 -4.24 -5.27 13.99
N THR A 36 -4.56 -6.12 13.02
CA THR A 36 -4.62 -5.75 11.61
C THR A 36 -5.89 -4.99 11.23
N ALA A 37 -6.96 -5.08 12.02
CA ALA A 37 -8.23 -4.39 11.79
C ALA A 37 -8.20 -2.92 12.23
N GLU A 38 -7.21 -2.49 13.01
CA GLU A 38 -7.09 -1.12 13.49
C GLU A 38 -5.85 -0.40 12.92
N MET A 39 -5.68 -0.40 11.58
CA MET A 39 -4.96 0.69 10.89
C MET A 39 -5.80 1.98 10.87
N VAL A 40 -6.48 2.28 11.98
CA VAL A 40 -7.39 3.42 12.12
C VAL A 40 -6.61 4.56 12.75
N TYR A 41 -6.28 5.56 11.94
CA TYR A 41 -5.41 6.65 12.34
C TYR A 41 -6.18 7.96 12.50
N PRO A 42 -5.82 8.80 13.48
CA PRO A 42 -6.16 10.22 13.42
C PRO A 42 -5.72 10.82 12.08
N ARG A 43 -6.46 11.82 11.55
CA ARG A 43 -6.20 12.41 10.23
C ARG A 43 -4.73 12.79 10.02
N GLN A 44 -4.10 13.43 11.01
CA GLN A 44 -2.70 13.86 10.90
C GLN A 44 -1.73 12.68 10.76
N GLU A 45 -1.95 11.59 11.51
CA GLU A 45 -1.10 10.41 11.42
C GLU A 45 -1.35 9.63 10.12
N PHE A 46 -2.61 9.55 9.67
CA PHE A 46 -2.95 9.02 8.35
C PHE A 46 -2.16 9.74 7.25
N LYS A 47 -2.20 11.09 7.27
CA LYS A 47 -1.49 11.91 6.28
C LYS A 47 0.00 11.67 6.31
N ARG A 48 0.62 11.70 7.50
CA ARG A 48 2.06 11.41 7.65
C ARG A 48 2.44 10.05 7.08
N LYS A 49 1.67 9.00 7.37
CA LYS A 49 1.93 7.64 6.86
C LYS A 49 1.69 7.51 5.35
N ALA A 50 0.72 8.24 4.81
CA ALA A 50 0.51 8.30 3.37
C ALA A 50 1.67 9.03 2.68
N ASP A 51 2.15 10.13 3.27
CA ASP A 51 3.29 10.91 2.81
C ASP A 51 4.59 10.09 2.80
N ASP A 52 4.83 9.30 3.86
CA ASP A 52 5.96 8.35 3.95
C ASP A 52 6.04 7.38 2.74
N LEU A 53 4.92 7.18 2.02
CA LEU A 53 4.81 6.30 0.85
C LEU A 53 4.70 7.04 -0.49
N THR A 54 4.38 8.35 -0.49
CA THR A 54 4.14 9.15 -1.69
C THR A 54 5.31 9.06 -2.66
N SER A 55 6.54 9.28 -2.20
CA SER A 55 7.73 9.24 -3.07
C SER A 55 7.92 7.89 -3.75
N GLN A 56 7.72 6.78 -3.02
CA GLN A 56 7.88 5.43 -3.59
C GLN A 56 6.79 5.08 -4.60
N ILE A 57 5.57 5.58 -4.39
CA ILE A 57 4.47 5.42 -5.35
C ILE A 57 4.77 6.23 -6.62
N THR A 58 5.13 7.51 -6.47
CA THR A 58 5.54 8.40 -7.57
C THR A 58 6.67 7.76 -8.40
N ILE A 59 7.73 7.32 -7.74
CA ILE A 59 8.89 6.69 -8.38
C ILE A 59 8.48 5.45 -9.19
N ASN A 60 7.81 4.49 -8.56
CA ASN A 60 7.49 3.23 -9.22
C ASN A 60 6.47 3.41 -10.34
N TRP A 61 5.51 4.32 -10.17
CA TRP A 61 4.57 4.67 -11.23
C TRP A 61 5.29 5.25 -12.45
N CYS A 62 6.22 6.19 -12.22
CA CYS A 62 7.01 6.81 -13.28
C CYS A 62 7.91 5.79 -13.99
N LEU A 63 8.55 4.86 -13.27
CA LEU A 63 9.39 3.82 -13.87
C LEU A 63 8.59 2.87 -14.77
N VAL A 64 7.41 2.41 -14.32
CA VAL A 64 6.52 1.56 -15.13
C VAL A 64 6.10 2.27 -16.41
N ASN A 65 5.67 3.53 -16.31
CA ASN A 65 5.21 4.30 -17.47
C ASN A 65 6.35 4.68 -18.41
N TYR A 66 7.54 4.97 -17.88
CA TYR A 66 8.73 5.20 -18.69
C TYR A 66 9.04 3.97 -19.54
N ALA A 67 9.09 2.79 -18.92
CA ALA A 67 9.36 1.55 -19.64
C ALA A 67 8.30 1.32 -20.73
N LYS A 68 7.02 1.46 -20.40
CA LYS A 68 5.92 1.34 -21.37
C LYS A 68 6.08 2.25 -22.58
N LEU A 69 6.42 3.52 -22.37
CA LEU A 69 6.52 4.53 -23.43
C LEU A 69 7.79 4.37 -24.26
N SER A 70 8.93 4.07 -23.63
CA SER A 70 10.23 3.96 -24.30
C SER A 70 10.46 2.59 -24.94
N GLY A 71 9.82 1.54 -24.43
CA GLY A 71 10.15 0.15 -24.74
C GLY A 71 11.43 -0.36 -24.06
N ASP A 72 12.12 0.47 -23.27
CA ASP A 72 13.31 0.07 -22.49
C ASP A 72 12.90 -0.53 -21.13
N LYS A 73 13.82 -1.25 -20.47
CA LYS A 73 13.67 -1.81 -19.11
C LYS A 73 12.44 -2.70 -18.90
N GLN A 74 11.91 -3.31 -19.97
CA GLN A 74 10.71 -4.16 -19.90
C GLN A 74 10.86 -5.32 -18.91
N GLU A 75 12.08 -5.82 -18.74
CA GLU A 75 12.44 -6.87 -17.80
C GLU A 75 12.24 -6.48 -16.32
N LEU A 76 12.19 -5.18 -16.00
CA LEU A 76 12.03 -4.65 -14.64
C LEU A 76 10.58 -4.26 -14.32
N VAL A 77 9.71 -4.15 -15.32
CA VAL A 77 8.32 -3.65 -15.17
C VAL A 77 7.55 -4.43 -14.12
N TRP A 78 7.68 -5.76 -14.11
CA TRP A 78 6.99 -6.61 -13.12
C TRP A 78 7.40 -6.27 -11.67
N ARG A 79 8.69 -6.03 -11.43
CA ARG A 79 9.22 -5.64 -10.11
C ARG A 79 8.60 -4.32 -9.67
N TRP A 80 8.68 -3.30 -10.51
CA TRP A 80 8.16 -1.96 -10.18
C TRP A 80 6.63 -1.95 -10.00
N LYS A 81 5.88 -2.75 -10.79
CA LYS A 81 4.45 -2.94 -10.58
C LYS A 81 4.14 -3.57 -9.23
N ASN A 82 4.92 -4.56 -8.79
CA ASN A 82 4.72 -5.18 -7.48
C ASN A 82 5.01 -4.22 -6.34
N GLU A 83 6.09 -3.46 -6.42
CA GLU A 83 6.44 -2.42 -5.43
C GLU A 83 5.35 -1.34 -5.37
N LEU A 84 4.91 -0.84 -6.54
CA LEU A 84 3.81 0.11 -6.65
C LEU A 84 2.53 -0.43 -6.01
N SER A 85 2.15 -1.67 -6.36
CA SER A 85 0.95 -2.33 -5.82
C SER A 85 1.01 -2.46 -4.30
N ALA A 86 2.18 -2.83 -3.76
CA ALA A 86 2.38 -2.95 -2.32
C ALA A 86 2.19 -1.61 -1.60
N HIS A 87 2.76 -0.52 -2.13
CA HIS A 87 2.65 0.81 -1.53
C HIS A 87 1.23 1.38 -1.62
N ILE A 88 0.58 1.29 -2.79
CA ILE A 88 -0.83 1.68 -2.97
C ILE A 88 -1.73 0.88 -2.04
N THR A 89 -1.53 -0.44 -1.96
CA THR A 89 -2.29 -1.31 -1.06
C THR A 89 -2.09 -0.94 0.40
N HIS A 90 -0.88 -0.52 0.78
CA HIS A 90 -0.61 -0.09 2.15
C HIS A 90 -1.42 1.16 2.50
N VAL A 91 -1.39 2.21 1.67
CA VAL A 91 -2.23 3.41 1.86
C VAL A 91 -3.72 3.05 1.87
N ALA A 92 -4.13 2.20 0.93
CA ALA A 92 -5.50 1.76 0.76
C ALA A 92 -6.07 1.00 1.97
N LYS A 93 -5.23 0.31 2.75
CA LYS A 93 -5.64 -0.38 3.98
C LYS A 93 -5.72 0.54 5.20
N MET A 94 -5.14 1.73 5.15
CA MET A 94 -5.23 2.72 6.23
C MET A 94 -6.63 3.32 6.28
N LYS A 95 -7.18 3.44 7.49
CA LYS A 95 -8.51 4.00 7.75
C LYS A 95 -8.40 5.29 8.54
N LEU A 96 -9.29 6.24 8.28
CA LEU A 96 -9.43 7.47 9.05
C LEU A 96 -10.30 7.23 10.29
N LYS A 97 -9.81 7.68 11.45
CA LYS A 97 -10.58 7.66 12.70
C LYS A 97 -11.77 8.61 12.59
N LYS A 98 -12.93 8.18 13.11
CA LYS A 98 -14.23 8.88 13.12
C LYS A 98 -14.97 8.97 11.78
N ASN A 99 -14.28 9.25 10.67
CA ASN A 99 -14.90 9.35 9.35
C ASN A 99 -13.98 8.78 8.27
N ASP A 100 -14.27 7.55 7.86
CA ASP A 100 -13.53 6.80 6.82
C ASP A 100 -14.29 6.73 5.49
N SER A 101 -15.19 7.69 5.23
CA SER A 101 -15.89 7.75 3.95
C SER A 101 -14.91 7.97 2.80
N LEU A 102 -15.27 7.48 1.61
CA LEU A 102 -14.48 7.68 0.39
C LEU A 102 -14.11 9.17 0.18
N GLU A 103 -15.08 10.06 0.37
CA GLU A 103 -14.87 11.51 0.26
C GLU A 103 -13.86 12.04 1.29
N ALA A 104 -13.95 11.60 2.54
CA ALA A 104 -13.02 12.01 3.59
C ALA A 104 -11.58 11.55 3.31
N ARG A 105 -11.43 10.34 2.76
CA ARG A 105 -10.15 9.76 2.35
C ARG A 105 -9.56 10.49 1.15
N ILE A 106 -10.36 10.73 0.10
CA ILE A 106 -9.94 11.52 -1.07
C ILE A 106 -9.45 12.90 -0.62
N LYS A 107 -10.20 13.58 0.25
CA LYS A 107 -9.79 14.89 0.77
C LYS A 107 -8.46 14.81 1.53
N ALA A 108 -8.27 13.82 2.39
CA ALA A 108 -7.02 13.67 3.14
C ALA A 108 -5.81 13.36 2.24
N LEU A 109 -6.01 12.50 1.24
CA LEU A 109 -4.95 12.14 0.28
C LEU A 109 -4.61 13.29 -0.67
N ASN A 110 -5.60 14.09 -1.09
CA ASN A 110 -5.33 15.31 -1.85
C ASN A 110 -4.51 16.31 -1.04
N GLU A 111 -4.81 16.51 0.25
CA GLU A 111 -3.97 17.38 1.08
C GLU A 111 -2.50 16.91 1.07
N VAL A 112 -2.24 15.60 1.13
CA VAL A 112 -0.88 15.05 1.06
C VAL A 112 -0.27 15.26 -0.32
N TRP A 113 -0.90 14.74 -1.38
CA TRP A 113 -0.32 14.64 -2.72
C TRP A 113 -0.29 15.96 -3.50
N VAL A 114 -1.19 16.88 -3.16
CA VAL A 114 -1.48 18.06 -3.97
C VAL A 114 -1.18 19.33 -3.20
N ASP A 115 -1.49 19.40 -1.91
CA ASP A 115 -1.30 20.63 -1.12
C ASP A 115 0.02 20.64 -0.32
N GLU A 116 0.46 19.50 0.21
CA GLU A 116 1.67 19.40 1.04
C GLU A 116 2.89 18.98 0.23
N SER A 117 2.77 17.95 -0.61
CA SER A 117 3.89 17.42 -1.39
C SER A 117 4.00 17.99 -2.80
N GLU A 118 3.02 18.76 -3.26
CA GLU A 118 2.93 19.39 -4.59
C GLU A 118 3.08 18.46 -5.82
N ILE A 119 3.14 17.14 -5.63
CA ILE A 119 3.32 16.12 -6.68
C ILE A 119 2.24 16.21 -7.77
N GLY A 120 0.99 16.52 -7.38
CA GLY A 120 -0.12 16.69 -8.31
C GLY A 120 -0.22 18.07 -8.98
N LYS A 121 0.76 18.95 -8.81
CA LYS A 121 0.73 20.33 -9.35
C LYS A 121 2.04 20.76 -9.99
N ASP A 122 3.18 20.42 -9.40
CA ASP A 122 4.49 20.94 -9.78
C ASP A 122 5.37 19.88 -10.47
N PRO A 123 5.66 20.04 -11.78
CA PRO A 123 6.58 19.17 -12.50
C PRO A 123 7.99 19.10 -11.90
N GLU A 124 8.49 20.19 -11.30
CA GLU A 124 9.85 20.18 -10.74
C GLU A 124 9.92 19.33 -9.48
N THR A 125 8.90 19.39 -8.62
CA THR A 125 8.80 18.51 -7.45
C THR A 125 8.73 17.03 -7.84
N VAL A 126 8.00 16.70 -8.90
CA VAL A 126 8.02 15.34 -9.46
C VAL A 126 9.43 14.99 -9.96
N ASN A 127 10.06 15.86 -10.74
CA ASN A 127 11.42 15.66 -11.27
C ASN A 127 12.40 15.37 -10.13
N MET A 128 12.47 16.23 -9.11
CA MET A 128 13.33 16.05 -7.94
C MET A 128 13.07 14.72 -7.22
N THR A 129 11.81 14.29 -7.14
CA THR A 129 11.42 13.03 -6.48
C THR A 129 11.95 11.80 -7.23
N ILE A 130 11.90 11.80 -8.56
CA ILE A 130 12.24 10.61 -9.36
C ILE A 130 13.68 10.61 -9.88
N TYR A 131 14.34 11.77 -9.94
CA TYR A 131 15.61 11.98 -10.63
C TYR A 131 16.68 10.95 -10.24
N PHE A 132 17.00 10.85 -8.93
CA PHE A 132 18.06 9.95 -8.47
C PHE A 132 17.75 8.50 -8.79
N LYS A 133 16.49 8.08 -8.66
CA LYS A 133 16.12 6.70 -8.96
C LYS A 133 16.25 6.39 -10.45
N PHE A 134 15.89 7.32 -11.33
CA PHE A 134 16.08 7.14 -12.77
C PHE A 134 17.57 7.03 -13.12
N VAL A 135 18.42 7.85 -12.51
CA VAL A 135 19.88 7.75 -12.67
C VAL A 135 20.42 6.40 -12.17
N GLU A 136 19.96 5.92 -11.02
CA GLU A 136 20.34 4.60 -10.47
C GLU A 136 19.97 3.44 -11.41
N GLU A 137 18.78 3.49 -12.02
CA GLU A 137 18.32 2.50 -13.00
C GLU A 137 18.96 2.70 -14.39
N ARG A 138 19.89 3.66 -14.52
CA ARG A 138 20.63 4.04 -15.74
C ARG A 138 19.70 4.49 -16.86
N ILE A 139 18.69 5.27 -16.51
CA ILE A 139 17.74 5.88 -17.44
C ILE A 139 18.16 7.33 -17.70
N SER A 140 18.15 7.75 -18.97
CA SER A 140 18.43 9.14 -19.33
C SER A 140 17.30 10.05 -18.84
N THR A 141 17.67 11.16 -18.19
CA THR A 141 16.74 12.18 -17.66
C THR A 141 16.64 13.41 -18.55
N ASN A 142 17.27 13.39 -19.73
CA ASN A 142 17.32 14.50 -20.69
C ASN A 142 16.63 14.16 -22.03
N ASN A 143 15.64 13.27 -21.99
CA ASN A 143 14.87 12.85 -23.15
C ASN A 143 13.38 13.19 -23.01
N GLU A 144 12.68 13.20 -24.14
CA GLU A 144 11.25 13.54 -24.21
C GLU A 144 10.38 12.56 -23.41
N VAL A 145 10.72 11.27 -23.38
CA VAL A 145 9.95 10.26 -22.64
C VAL A 145 9.97 10.54 -21.14
N TYR A 146 11.12 10.93 -20.59
CA TYR A 146 11.27 11.31 -19.18
C TYR A 146 10.37 12.52 -18.84
N GLY A 147 10.40 13.57 -19.65
CA GLY A 147 9.52 14.74 -19.48
C GLY A 147 8.03 14.40 -19.62
N GLN A 148 7.69 13.51 -20.56
CA GLN A 148 6.32 13.05 -20.76
C GLN A 148 5.80 12.26 -19.55
N VAL A 149 6.63 11.43 -18.93
CA VAL A 149 6.27 10.68 -17.72
C VAL A 149 5.91 11.61 -16.57
N ILE A 150 6.69 12.67 -16.36
CA ILE A 150 6.42 13.69 -15.32
C ILE A 150 5.04 14.32 -15.54
N THR A 151 4.76 14.72 -16.78
CA THR A 151 3.48 15.34 -17.13
C THR A 151 2.31 14.37 -16.98
N ASN A 152 2.50 13.11 -17.39
CA ASN A 152 1.50 12.07 -17.27
C ASN A 152 1.19 11.74 -15.80
N LEU A 153 2.19 11.74 -14.93
CA LEU A 153 1.99 11.49 -13.50
C LEU A 153 1.07 12.55 -12.88
N ILE A 154 1.31 13.83 -13.15
CA ILE A 154 0.48 14.93 -12.63
C ILE A 154 -0.99 14.74 -13.01
N ASN A 155 -1.24 14.41 -14.28
CA ASN A 155 -2.58 14.14 -14.77
C ASN A 155 -3.20 12.88 -14.16
N GLU A 156 -2.38 11.93 -13.71
CA GLU A 156 -2.81 10.66 -13.12
C GLU A 156 -3.09 10.76 -11.60
N VAL A 157 -2.53 11.76 -10.90
CA VAL A 157 -2.71 11.93 -9.43
C VAL A 157 -4.17 11.83 -8.99
N PRO A 158 -5.15 12.49 -9.63
CA PRO A 158 -6.56 12.37 -9.23
C PRO A 158 -7.07 10.93 -9.25
N ASN A 159 -6.66 10.14 -10.24
CA ASN A 159 -7.03 8.74 -10.35
C ASN A 159 -6.31 7.89 -9.30
N MET A 160 -4.99 8.07 -9.10
CA MET A 160 -4.26 7.37 -8.03
C MET A 160 -4.84 7.64 -6.64
N VAL A 161 -5.17 8.89 -6.33
CA VAL A 161 -5.84 9.27 -5.08
C VAL A 161 -7.17 8.53 -4.94
N TYR A 162 -7.97 8.48 -6.00
CA TYR A 162 -9.24 7.75 -6.00
C TYR A 162 -9.05 6.25 -5.75
N ILE A 163 -8.11 5.61 -6.44
CA ILE A 163 -7.79 4.18 -6.30
C ILE A 163 -7.35 3.86 -4.86
N MET A 164 -6.46 4.67 -4.28
CA MET A 164 -6.03 4.52 -2.88
C MET A 164 -7.20 4.74 -1.90
N ALA A 165 -8.05 5.74 -2.15
CA ALA A 165 -9.17 6.07 -1.28
C ALA A 165 -10.31 5.04 -1.31
N GLN A 166 -10.50 4.31 -2.42
CA GLN A 166 -11.50 3.23 -2.48
C GLN A 166 -11.16 2.08 -1.53
N GLY A 167 -9.88 1.74 -1.38
CA GLY A 167 -9.47 0.64 -0.51
C GLY A 167 -9.71 -0.77 -1.06
N ASP A 168 -10.26 -0.91 -2.28
CA ASP A 168 -10.60 -2.19 -2.87
C ASP A 168 -9.40 -2.82 -3.62
N LEU A 169 -9.06 -4.06 -3.24
CA LEU A 169 -7.92 -4.76 -3.83
C LEU A 169 -8.15 -5.13 -5.29
N ASN A 170 -9.38 -5.39 -5.72
CA ASN A 170 -9.66 -5.72 -7.12
C ASN A 170 -9.47 -4.48 -8.01
N THR A 171 -9.95 -3.32 -7.56
CA THR A 171 -9.71 -2.03 -8.22
C THR A 171 -8.21 -1.75 -8.34
N ILE A 172 -7.43 -1.95 -7.26
CA ILE A 172 -5.98 -1.75 -7.28
C ILE A 172 -5.31 -2.73 -8.26
N ASN A 173 -5.64 -4.02 -8.22
CA ASN A 173 -5.06 -5.01 -9.12
C ASN A 173 -5.41 -4.71 -10.59
N ALA A 174 -6.65 -4.31 -10.87
CA ALA A 174 -7.09 -3.92 -12.20
C ALA A 174 -6.35 -2.67 -12.70
N TYR A 175 -6.10 -1.71 -11.80
CA TYR A 175 -5.31 -0.52 -12.09
C TYR A 175 -3.86 -0.88 -12.47
N ILE A 176 -3.16 -1.63 -11.61
CA ILE A 176 -1.76 -2.05 -11.82
C ILE A 176 -1.60 -2.89 -13.09
N THR A 177 -2.58 -3.73 -13.41
CA THR A 177 -2.56 -4.56 -14.61
C THR A 177 -2.62 -3.73 -15.89
N LYS A 178 -3.34 -2.59 -15.90
CA LYS A 178 -3.51 -1.71 -17.07
C LYS A 178 -2.31 -0.80 -17.33
N LEU A 179 -1.51 -0.51 -16.31
CA LEU A 179 -0.25 0.24 -16.45
C LEU A 179 0.66 -0.46 -17.46
#